data_AF-A0A931XTB1-F1
#
_entry.id   AF-A0A931XTB1-F1
#
_cell.length_a   1.000
_cell.length_b   1.000
_cell.length_c   1.000
_cell.angle_alpha   90.00
_cell.angle_beta   90.00
_cell.angle_gamma   90.00
#
_symmetry.space_group_name_H-M   'P 1'
#
loop_
_entity.id
_entity.type
_entity.pdbx_description
1 polymer ?
#
loop_
_entity_poly.entity_id
_entity_poly.type
_entity_poly.pdbx_seq_one_letter_code
_entity_poly.pdbx_strand_id
1 'polypeptide(L)'
;MTVMTRQANFMLPEDLLSELKQLVGQRQQSRFVAEALRKELQREKMKNVLNTSFGAWKDEDHPELGEGVDHFVRSRRKSTRSGRVA
;
A
#
# COMPACT_ATOMS: atom_id res chain seq x y z
N MET A 1 -7.21 10.30 14.96
CA MET A 1 -8.33 10.39 14.00
C MET A 1 -9.46 9.50 14.51
N THR A 2 -10.61 10.07 14.87
CA THR A 2 -11.79 9.30 15.31
C THR A 2 -12.36 8.57 14.10
N VAL A 3 -12.39 7.23 14.14
CA VAL A 3 -12.92 6.42 13.05
C VAL A 3 -14.43 6.33 13.21
N MET A 4 -15.18 6.99 12.33
CA MET A 4 -16.65 6.91 12.30
C MET A 4 -17.06 5.57 11.67
N THR A 5 -17.77 4.73 12.42
CA THR A 5 -18.29 3.45 11.94
C THR A 5 -19.72 3.60 11.44
N ARG A 6 -20.01 3.12 10.23
CA ARG A 6 -21.38 2.96 9.70
C ARG A 6 -21.70 1.48 9.51
N GLN A 7 -22.94 1.11 9.79
CA GLN A 7 -23.46 -0.22 9.44
C GLN A 7 -23.63 -0.29 7.93
N ALA A 8 -23.26 -1.42 7.35
CA ALA A 8 -23.49 -1.71 5.96
C ALA A 8 -24.16 -3.08 5.84
N ASN A 9 -25.16 -3.16 4.97
CA ASN A 9 -26.01 -4.33 4.82
C ASN A 9 -25.45 -5.17 3.67
N PHE A 10 -24.79 -6.27 3.99
CA PHE A 10 -24.30 -7.24 3.02
C PHE A 10 -24.82 -8.62 3.40
N MET A 11 -25.10 -9.45 2.40
CA MET A 11 -25.37 -10.86 2.63
C MET A 11 -24.06 -11.62 2.68
N LEU A 12 -23.89 -12.42 3.73
CA LEU A 12 -22.75 -13.32 3.89
C LEU A 12 -23.27 -14.76 3.97
N PRO A 13 -22.54 -15.73 3.39
CA PRO A 13 -22.87 -17.14 3.54
C PRO A 13 -22.95 -17.56 5.02
N GLU A 14 -23.91 -18.44 5.34
CA GLU A 14 -24.17 -18.87 6.72
C GLU A 14 -23.03 -19.71 7.30
N ASP A 15 -22.42 -20.55 6.47
CA ASP A 15 -21.24 -21.34 6.78
C ASP A 15 -20.07 -20.44 7.22
N LEU A 16 -19.81 -19.37 6.45
CA LEU A 16 -18.76 -18.41 6.76
C LEU A 16 -19.02 -17.64 8.06
N LEU A 17 -20.27 -17.23 8.30
CA LEU A 17 -20.65 -16.56 9.54
C LEU A 17 -20.54 -17.49 10.75
N SER A 18 -20.83 -18.77 10.57
CA SER A 18 -20.73 -19.79 11.62
C SER A 18 -19.27 -20.04 11.99
N GLU A 19 -18.40 -20.18 11.00
CA GLU A 19 -16.95 -20.30 11.20
C GLU A 19 -16.37 -19.06 11.90
N LEU A 20 -16.76 -17.86 11.46
CA LEU A 20 -16.33 -16.61 12.10
C LEU A 20 -16.73 -16.56 13.58
N LYS A 21 -17.95 -17.00 13.93
CA LYS A 21 -18.43 -17.02 15.32
C LYS A 21 -17.70 -18.04 16.18
N GLN A 22 -17.28 -19.17 15.59
CA GLN A 22 -16.51 -20.20 16.30
C GLN A 22 -15.07 -19.72 16.59
N LEU A 23 -14.44 -19.06 15.62
CA LEU A 23 -13.02 -18.66 15.72
C LEU A 23 -12.82 -17.30 16.39
N VAL A 24 -13.78 -16.37 16.26
CA VAL A 24 -13.63 -14.98 16.69
C VAL A 24 -14.73 -14.61 17.69
N GLY A 25 -14.30 -14.20 18.88
CA GLY A 25 -15.20 -13.74 19.94
C GLY A 25 -16.08 -12.57 19.51
N GLN A 26 -17.30 -12.52 20.03
CA GLN A 26 -18.41 -11.66 19.57
C GLN A 26 -18.06 -10.16 19.47
N ARG A 27 -17.20 -9.63 20.35
CA ARG A 27 -16.76 -8.23 20.35
C ARG A 27 -15.66 -7.90 19.35
N GLN A 28 -15.04 -8.91 18.75
CA GLN A 28 -13.91 -8.76 17.81
C GLN A 28 -14.31 -9.02 16.35
N GLN A 29 -15.52 -9.51 16.09
CA GLN A 29 -15.99 -9.87 14.76
C GLN A 29 -16.01 -8.68 13.79
N SER A 30 -16.51 -7.52 14.24
CA SER A 30 -16.54 -6.30 13.41
C SER A 30 -15.13 -5.82 13.06
N ARG A 31 -14.18 -5.89 14.01
CA ARG A 31 -12.77 -5.56 13.76
C ARG A 31 -12.13 -6.53 12.78
N PHE A 32 -12.35 -7.83 12.99
CA PHE A 32 -11.81 -8.88 12.12
C PHE A 32 -12.30 -8.73 10.67
N VAL A 33 -13.60 -8.53 10.48
CA VAL A 33 -14.18 -8.31 9.14
C VAL A 33 -13.64 -7.04 8.51
N ALA A 34 -13.50 -5.95 9.27
CA ALA A 34 -12.94 -4.70 8.75
C ALA A 34 -11.45 -4.84 8.35
N GLU A 35 -10.66 -5.60 9.11
CA GLU A 35 -9.26 -5.87 8.78
C GLU A 35 -9.14 -6.76 7.54
N ALA A 36 -9.95 -7.80 7.44
CA ALA A 36 -10.00 -8.67 6.26
C ALA A 36 -10.38 -7.88 5.00
N LEU A 37 -11.44 -7.06 5.07
CA LEU A 37 -11.85 -6.18 3.98
C LEU A 37 -10.74 -5.19 3.59
N ARG A 38 -10.07 -4.58 4.56
CA ARG A 38 -8.96 -3.64 4.28
C ARG A 38 -7.83 -4.34 3.54
N LYS A 39 -7.47 -5.56 3.94
CA LYS A 39 -6.41 -6.35 3.31
C LYS A 39 -6.75 -6.70 1.86
N GLU A 40 -7.97 -7.18 1.61
CA GLU A 40 -8.39 -7.52 0.25
C GLU A 40 -8.52 -6.29 -0.65
N LEU A 41 -9.06 -5.17 -0.14
CA LEU A 41 -9.08 -3.91 -0.89
C LEU A 41 -7.68 -3.41 -1.22
N GLN A 42 -6.72 -3.55 -0.29
CA GLN A 42 -5.33 -3.18 -0.55
C GLN A 42 -4.71 -4.08 -1.62
N ARG A 43 -5.03 -5.37 -1.63
CA ARG A 43 -4.58 -6.32 -2.65
C ARG A 43 -5.12 -5.94 -4.04
N GLU A 44 -6.41 -5.64 -4.16
CA GLU A 44 -7.01 -5.20 -5.42
C GLU A 44 -6.45 -3.86 -5.89
N LYS A 45 -6.26 -2.90 -4.96
CA LYS A 45 -5.60 -1.64 -5.29
C LYS A 45 -4.18 -1.85 -5.82
N MET A 46 -3.42 -2.76 -5.21
CA MET A 46 -2.07 -3.05 -5.65
C MET A 46 -2.05 -3.70 -7.04
N LYS A 47 -2.95 -4.65 -7.32
CA LYS A 47 -3.10 -5.22 -8.68
C LYS A 47 -3.39 -4.13 -9.72
N ASN A 48 -4.32 -3.22 -9.42
CA ASN A 48 -4.65 -2.12 -10.30
C ASN A 48 -3.46 -1.18 -10.53
N VAL A 49 -2.71 -0.87 -9.46
CA VAL A 49 -1.49 -0.05 -9.55
C VAL A 49 -0.44 -0.76 -10.40
N LEU A 50 -0.21 -2.06 -10.24
CA LEU A 50 0.75 -2.79 -11.06
C LEU A 50 0.39 -2.72 -12.56
N ASN A 51 -0.89 -2.84 -12.89
CA ASN A 51 -1.36 -2.72 -14.27
C ASN A 51 -1.20 -1.29 -14.82
N THR A 52 -1.44 -0.26 -14.00
CA THR A 52 -1.37 1.15 -14.44
C THR A 52 0.03 1.74 -14.38
N SER A 53 0.90 1.22 -13.52
CA SER A 53 2.30 1.66 -13.38
C SER A 53 3.25 0.98 -14.36
N PHE A 54 2.79 -0.02 -15.10
CA PHE A 54 3.57 -0.61 -16.18
C PHE A 54 3.88 0.45 -17.24
N GLY A 55 5.17 0.76 -17.41
CA GLY A 55 5.63 1.82 -18.31
C GLY A 55 5.52 3.25 -17.75
N ALA A 56 5.21 3.41 -16.46
CA ALA A 56 5.25 4.72 -15.78
C ALA A 56 6.68 5.20 -15.48
N TRP A 57 7.69 4.35 -15.68
CA TRP A 57 9.10 4.69 -15.57
C TRP A 57 9.76 4.43 -16.92
N LYS A 58 10.13 5.49 -17.64
CA LYS A 58 10.82 5.43 -18.93
C LYS A 58 12.13 6.18 -18.86
N ASP A 59 13.10 5.72 -19.64
CA ASP A 59 14.42 6.37 -19.73
C ASP A 59 14.30 7.79 -20.32
N GLU A 60 13.30 8.02 -21.18
CA GLU A 60 12.96 9.33 -21.77
C GLU A 60 12.53 10.36 -20.71
N ASP A 61 11.86 9.90 -19.64
CA ASP A 61 11.38 10.76 -18.55
C ASP A 61 12.49 11.05 -17.51
N HIS A 62 13.63 10.35 -17.61
CA HIS A 62 14.75 10.42 -16.65
C HIS A 62 16.13 10.55 -17.33
N PRO A 63 16.37 11.64 -18.09
CA PRO A 63 17.66 11.88 -18.74
C PRO A 63 18.82 11.99 -17.73
N GLU A 64 18.55 12.39 -16.49
CA GLU A 64 19.53 12.48 -15.40
C GLU A 64 20.15 11.13 -15.00
N LEU A 65 19.51 10.02 -15.40
CA LEU A 65 19.99 8.66 -15.17
C LEU A 65 20.70 8.07 -16.40
N GLY A 66 20.75 8.79 -17.53
CA GLY A 66 21.28 8.30 -18.80
C GLY A 66 22.78 7.95 -18.77
N GLU A 67 23.58 8.63 -17.95
CA GLU A 67 25.00 8.32 -17.73
C GLU A 67 25.23 7.18 -16.71
N GLY A 68 24.15 6.57 -16.24
CA GLY A 68 24.14 5.51 -15.24
C GLY A 68 23.76 5.99 -13.84
N VAL A 69 22.98 5.17 -13.16
CA VAL A 69 22.47 5.42 -11.80
C VAL A 69 23.59 5.75 -10.80
N ASP A 70 24.76 5.12 -10.95
CA ASP A 70 25.91 5.36 -10.11
C ASP A 70 26.44 6.81 -10.21
N HIS A 71 26.45 7.39 -11.41
CA HIS A 71 26.88 8.77 -11.61
C HIS A 71 25.92 9.75 -10.94
N PHE A 72 24.62 9.53 -11.14
CA PHE A 72 23.56 10.31 -10.49
C PHE A 72 23.61 10.23 -8.96
N VAL A 73 23.76 9.04 -8.37
CA VAL A 73 23.85 8.89 -6.90
C VAL A 73 25.10 9.57 -6.36
N ARG A 74 26.24 9.49 -7.06
CA ARG A 74 27.49 10.18 -6.67
C ARG A 74 27.35 11.70 -6.72
N SER A 75 26.72 12.26 -7.75
CA SER A 75 26.51 13.71 -7.87
C SER A 75 25.60 14.24 -6.75
N ARG A 76 24.52 13.52 -6.41
CA ARG A 76 23.62 13.86 -5.30
C ARG A 76 24.32 13.84 -3.94
N ARG A 77 25.23 12.89 -3.70
CA ARG A 77 25.99 12.80 -2.43
C ARG A 77 27.06 13.88 -2.28
N LYS A 78 27.66 14.37 -3.38
CA LYS A 78 28.63 15.48 -3.33
C LYS A 78 28.00 16.76 -2.80
N SER A 79 26.74 17.03 -3.15
CA SER A 79 26.00 18.22 -2.68
C SER A 79 25.79 18.26 -1.16
N THR A 80 25.72 17.11 -0.48
CA THR A 80 25.50 17.06 0.98
C THR A 80 26.82 17.18 1.77
N ARG A 81 27.97 16.86 1.17
CA ARG A 81 29.27 16.87 1.86
C ARG A 81 29.90 18.26 1.95
N SER A 82 29.54 19.19 1.05
CA SER A 82 30.04 20.58 1.08
C SER A 82 29.38 21.47 2.16
N GLY A 83 28.34 21.00 2.87
CA GLY A 83 27.64 21.79 3.90
C GLY A 83 28.08 21.53 5.34
N ARG A 84 29.12 20.72 5.59
CA ARG A 84 29.60 20.38 6.95
C ARG A 84 31.04 20.80 7.23
N VAL A 85 31.64 21.61 6.37
CA VAL A 85 32.96 22.21 6.62
C VAL A 85 32.85 23.71 6.41
N ALA A 86 32.40 24.41 7.44
CA ALA A 86 32.61 25.83 7.69
C ALA A 86 32.50 26.05 9.20
#